data_AF-A0A8I2K2B8-F1
#
_entry.id   AF-A0A8I2K2B8-F1
#
_cell.length_a   1.000
_cell.length_b   1.000
_cell.length_c   1.000
_cell.angle_alpha   90.00
_cell.angle_beta   90.00
_cell.angle_gamma   90.00
#
_symmetry.space_group_name_H-M   'P 1'
#
loop_
_entity.id
_entity.type
_entity.pdbx_description
1 polymer ?
#
loop_
_entity_poly.entity_id
_entity_poly.type
_entity_poly.pdbx_seq_one_letter_code
_entity_poly.pdbx_strand_id
1 'polypeptide(L)'
;MMNPAIYELFNDIVSGPEENINLAEAALLIAGNEYARLDIPYYLGFIDQLAETLDKRINHESGNREIIDIANNFLFEEIGFSGNFKQFNDPKNSFLNDV
;
A
#
# COMPACT_ATOMS: atom_id res chain seq x y z
N MET A 1 21.11 -7.95 7.99
CA MET A 1 21.64 -7.09 6.91
C MET A 1 20.68 -7.21 5.75
N MET A 2 20.26 -6.09 5.17
CA MET A 2 19.28 -6.07 4.09
C MET A 2 19.81 -6.82 2.87
N ASN A 3 18.93 -7.56 2.18
CA ASN A 3 19.30 -8.23 0.93
C ASN A 3 19.84 -7.16 -0.05
N PRO A 4 21.10 -7.28 -0.52
CA PRO A 4 21.72 -6.25 -1.37
C PRO A 4 20.89 -5.89 -2.61
N ALA A 5 20.26 -6.88 -3.23
CA ALA A 5 19.41 -6.65 -4.41
C ALA A 5 18.15 -5.84 -4.07
N ILE A 6 17.51 -6.11 -2.92
CA ILE A 6 16.35 -5.34 -2.46
C ILE A 6 16.76 -3.90 -2.13
N TYR A 7 17.95 -3.72 -1.55
CA TYR A 7 18.46 -2.40 -1.21
C TYR A 7 18.79 -1.55 -2.43
N GLU A 8 19.40 -2.15 -3.46
CA GLU A 8 19.65 -1.47 -4.74
C GLU A 8 18.32 -1.05 -5.40
N LEU A 9 17.34 -1.96 -5.51
CA LEU A 9 16.03 -1.63 -6.07
C LEU A 9 15.31 -0.52 -5.29
N PHE A 10 15.35 -0.58 -3.96
CA PHE A 10 14.75 0.46 -3.12
C PHE A 10 15.42 1.83 -3.39
N ASN A 11 16.75 1.87 -3.39
CA ASN A 11 17.49 3.10 -3.66
C ASN A 11 17.19 3.67 -5.04
N ASP A 12 17.09 2.82 -6.06
CA ASP A 12 16.78 3.25 -7.43
C ASP A 12 15.40 3.95 -7.49
N ILE A 13 14.41 3.43 -6.77
CA ILE A 13 13.06 4.03 -6.70
C ILE A 13 13.09 5.35 -5.94
N VAL A 14 13.70 5.40 -4.75
CA VAL A 14 13.60 6.59 -3.88
C VAL A 14 14.58 7.70 -4.22
N SER A 15 15.58 7.44 -5.08
CA SER A 15 16.53 8.45 -5.55
C SER A 15 15.99 9.31 -6.69
N GLY A 16 14.81 8.97 -7.24
CA GLY A 16 14.13 9.75 -8.28
C GLY A 16 13.45 11.02 -7.74
N PRO A 17 12.83 11.83 -8.63
CA PRO A 17 11.96 12.93 -8.23
C PRO A 17 10.80 12.44 -7.36
N GLU A 18 10.46 13.19 -6.30
CA GLU A 18 9.47 12.79 -5.29
C GLU A 18 8.12 12.40 -5.91
N GLU A 19 7.67 13.13 -6.93
CA GLU A 19 6.42 12.88 -7.66
C GLU A 19 6.37 11.56 -8.43
N ASN A 20 7.53 10.96 -8.69
CA ASN A 20 7.67 9.70 -9.43
C ASN A 20 7.98 8.51 -8.51
N ILE A 21 8.13 8.73 -7.21
CA ILE A 21 8.41 7.65 -6.26
C ILE A 21 7.16 6.79 -6.12
N ASN A 22 7.27 5.52 -6.53
CA ASN A 22 6.25 4.53 -6.23
C ASN A 22 6.32 4.12 -4.76
N LEU A 23 5.54 4.79 -3.92
CA LEU A 23 5.52 4.57 -2.46
C LEU A 23 5.11 3.15 -2.08
N ALA A 24 4.17 2.54 -2.81
CA ALA A 24 3.72 1.18 -2.52
C ALA A 24 4.84 0.17 -2.76
N GLU A 25 5.55 0.29 -3.89
CA GLU A 25 6.67 -0.58 -4.22
C GLU A 25 7.83 -0.40 -3.24
N ALA A 26 8.19 0.85 -2.92
CA ALA A 26 9.23 1.14 -1.94
C ALA A 26 8.91 0.54 -0.56
N ALA A 27 7.65 0.64 -0.11
CA ALA A 27 7.20 0.05 1.17
C ALA A 27 7.25 -1.49 1.15
N LEU A 28 6.86 -2.11 0.03
CA LEU A 28 6.93 -3.57 -0.12
C LEU A 28 8.38 -4.08 -0.19
N LEU A 29 9.30 -3.31 -0.76
CA LEU A 29 10.74 -3.64 -0.73
C LEU A 29 11.30 -3.60 0.70
N ILE A 30 10.89 -2.63 1.52
CA ILE A 30 11.23 -2.60 2.95
C ILE A 30 10.72 -3.88 3.64
N ALA A 31 9.46 -4.25 3.38
CA ALA A 31 8.89 -5.48 3.94
C ALA A 31 9.58 -6.76 3.45
N GLY A 32 10.05 -6.79 2.19
CA GLY A 32 10.79 -7.92 1.61
C GLY A 32 12.07 -8.27 2.36
N ASN A 33 12.60 -7.36 3.19
CA ASN A 33 13.70 -7.67 4.10
C ASN A 33 13.31 -8.65 5.23
N GLU A 34 12.11 -8.49 5.80
CA GLU A 34 11.59 -9.40 6.84
C GLU A 34 10.92 -10.63 6.21
N TYR A 35 10.27 -10.45 5.06
CA TYR A 35 9.54 -11.49 4.35
C TYR A 35 10.27 -11.86 3.06
N ALA A 36 11.31 -12.70 3.16
CA ALA A 36 12.17 -13.08 2.02
C ALA A 36 11.45 -13.73 0.82
N ARG A 37 10.19 -14.14 0.99
CA ARG A 37 9.34 -14.75 -0.08
C ARG A 37 8.12 -13.88 -0.41
N LEU A 38 8.15 -12.60 -0.07
CA LEU A 38 7.07 -11.66 -0.38
C LEU A 38 6.92 -11.53 -1.90
N ASP A 39 5.69 -11.75 -2.38
CA ASP A 39 5.34 -11.56 -3.79
C ASP A 39 4.96 -10.09 -4.04
N ILE A 40 5.98 -9.25 -4.25
CA ILE A 40 5.78 -7.80 -4.45
C ILE A 40 4.81 -7.51 -5.61
N PRO A 41 4.96 -8.12 -6.81
CA PRO A 41 4.02 -7.92 -7.91
C PRO A 41 2.57 -8.24 -7.55
N TYR A 42 2.32 -9.29 -6.76
CA TYR A 42 0.97 -9.62 -6.29
C TYR A 42 0.35 -8.49 -5.46
N TYR A 43 1.10 -7.93 -4.50
CA TYR A 43 0.57 -6.86 -3.65
C TYR A 43 0.37 -5.55 -4.40
N LEU A 44 1.24 -5.22 -5.36
CA LEU A 44 1.04 -4.07 -6.24
C LEU A 44 -0.24 -4.24 -7.08
N GLY A 45 -0.43 -5.41 -7.69
CA GLY A 45 -1.65 -5.70 -8.45
C GLY A 45 -2.92 -5.70 -7.59
N PHE A 46 -2.82 -6.07 -6.31
CA PHE A 46 -3.93 -5.96 -5.37
C PHE A 46 -4.29 -4.49 -5.10
N ILE A 47 -3.30 -3.62 -4.89
CA ILE A 47 -3.52 -2.17 -4.70
C ILE A 47 -4.15 -1.55 -5.96
N ASP A 48 -3.68 -1.93 -7.15
CA ASP A 48 -4.25 -1.46 -8.42
C ASP A 48 -5.73 -1.88 -8.56
N GLN A 49 -6.10 -3.10 -8.15
CA GLN A 49 -7.50 -3.55 -8.17
C GLN A 49 -8.39 -2.74 -7.21
N LEU A 50 -7.87 -2.36 -6.04
CA LEU A 50 -8.59 -1.46 -5.12
C LEU A 50 -8.80 -0.09 -5.76
N ALA A 51 -7.76 0.46 -6.39
CA ALA A 51 -7.81 1.74 -7.08
C ALA A 51 -8.81 1.72 -8.25
N GLU A 52 -8.78 0.70 -9.12
CA GLU A 52 -9.75 0.54 -10.20
C GLU A 52 -11.19 0.45 -9.71
N THR A 53 -11.40 -0.19 -8.56
CA THR A 53 -12.74 -0.32 -7.97
C THR A 53 -13.24 1.03 -7.48
N LEU A 54 -12.39 1.84 -6.87
CA LEU A 54 -12.71 3.19 -6.44
C LEU A 54 -12.95 4.11 -7.64
N ASP A 55 -12.11 4.04 -8.67
CA ASP A 55 -12.23 4.86 -9.88
C ASP A 55 -13.58 4.64 -10.59
N LYS A 56 -14.08 3.40 -10.62
CA LYS A 56 -15.41 3.07 -11.17
C LYS A 56 -16.58 3.60 -10.33
N ARG A 57 -16.36 3.91 -9.05
CA ARG A 57 -17.40 4.37 -8.11
C ARG A 57 -17.40 5.89 -7.95
N ILE A 58 -16.24 6.51 -8.08
CA ILE A 58 -16.07 7.96 -7.99
C ILE A 58 -16.53 8.58 -9.31
N ASN A 59 -17.44 9.54 -9.25
CA ASN A 59 -17.84 10.32 -10.41
C ASN A 59 -16.86 11.50 -10.60
N HIS A 60 -16.59 11.91 -11.83
CA HIS A 60 -15.83 13.13 -12.14
C HIS A 60 -16.45 14.40 -11.55
N GLU A 61 -17.75 14.39 -11.24
CA GLU A 61 -18.46 15.48 -10.57
C GLU A 61 -18.44 15.39 -9.03
N SER A 62 -17.89 14.30 -8.47
CA SER A 62 -17.88 14.08 -7.03
C SER A 62 -17.02 15.13 -6.31
N GLY A 63 -17.60 15.74 -5.28
CA GLY A 63 -16.85 16.63 -4.40
C GLY A 63 -15.86 15.86 -3.52
N ASN A 64 -14.81 16.53 -3.03
CA ASN A 64 -13.77 15.91 -2.19
C ASN A 64 -14.32 15.09 -1.01
N ARG A 65 -15.41 15.55 -0.37
CA ARG A 65 -16.03 14.82 0.74
C ARG A 65 -16.69 13.52 0.30
N GLU A 66 -17.38 13.54 -0.84
CA GLU A 66 -18.04 12.35 -1.38
C GLU A 66 -17.01 11.29 -1.76
N ILE A 67 -15.87 11.71 -2.34
CA ILE A 67 -14.74 10.81 -2.64
C ILE A 67 -14.25 10.11 -1.37
N ILE A 68 -14.06 10.87 -0.28
CA ILE A 68 -13.63 10.32 1.01
C ILE A 68 -14.68 9.34 1.57
N ASP A 69 -15.97 9.69 1.50
CA ASP A 69 -17.05 8.85 2.02
C ASP A 69 -17.15 7.51 1.23
N ILE A 70 -17.02 7.56 -0.11
CA ILE A 70 -16.97 6.37 -0.98
C ILE A 70 -15.76 5.51 -0.62
N ALA A 71 -14.58 6.12 -0.49
CA ALA A 71 -13.35 5.40 -0.17
C ALA A 71 -13.42 4.73 1.21
N ASN A 72 -13.92 5.44 2.23
CA ASN A 72 -14.06 4.89 3.57
C ASN A 72 -15.06 3.73 3.60
N ASN A 73 -16.20 3.87 2.92
CA ASN A 73 -17.20 2.81 2.88
C ASN A 73 -16.63 1.56 2.19
N PHE A 74 -15.96 1.71 1.05
CA PHE A 74 -15.36 0.60 0.35
C PHE A 74 -14.25 -0.07 1.19
N LEU A 75 -13.28 0.70 1.70
CA LEU A 75 -12.11 0.16 2.38
C LEU A 75 -12.42 -0.42 3.76
N PHE A 76 -13.29 0.21 4.54
CA PHE A 76 -13.50 -0.17 5.94
C PHE A 76 -14.79 -0.96 6.18
N GLU A 77 -15.86 -0.68 5.44
CA GLU A 77 -17.15 -1.37 5.65
C GLU A 77 -17.30 -2.58 4.73
N GLU A 78 -16.90 -2.47 3.45
CA GLU A 78 -17.08 -3.58 2.48
C GLU A 78 -15.95 -4.61 2.54
N ILE A 79 -14.69 -4.18 2.41
CA ILE A 79 -13.54 -5.10 2.43
C ILE A 79 -13.02 -5.37 3.85
N GLY A 80 -13.45 -4.57 4.83
CA GLY A 80 -13.20 -4.82 6.25
C GLY A 80 -11.79 -4.48 6.74
N PHE A 81 -11.07 -3.56 6.07
CA PHE A 81 -9.80 -3.08 6.60
C PHE A 81 -10.02 -2.48 7.98
N SER A 82 -9.09 -2.74 8.90
CA SER A 82 -9.20 -2.24 10.26
C SER A 82 -7.83 -2.16 10.89
N GLY A 83 -7.65 -1.19 11.79
CA GLY A 83 -6.42 -1.09 12.56
C GLY A 83 -6.28 -2.26 13.54
N ASN A 84 -5.05 -2.72 13.76
CA ASN A 84 -4.73 -3.66 14.83
C ASN A 84 -4.67 -2.95 16.20
N PHE A 85 -5.83 -2.64 16.78
CA PHE A 85 -5.91 -1.96 18.08
C PHE A 85 -5.53 -2.84 19.27
N LYS A 86 -5.54 -4.18 19.10
CA LYS A 86 -5.19 -5.13 20.17
C LYS A 86 -3.69 -5.21 20.40
N GLN A 87 -2.91 -5.15 19.32
CA GLN A 87 -1.45 -5.21 19.35
C GLN A 87 -0.89 -4.00 18.61
N PHE A 88 -1.23 -2.81 19.09
CA PHE A 88 -0.88 -1.55 18.44
C PHE A 88 0.64 -1.40 18.19
N ASN A 89 1.47 -1.89 19.12
CA ASN A 89 2.93 -1.84 19.03
C ASN A 89 3.56 -3.06 18.34
N ASP A 90 2.78 -3.92 17.69
CA ASP A 90 3.36 -5.01 16.90
C ASP A 90 4.15 -4.42 15.72
N PRO A 91 5.46 -4.68 15.58
CA PRO A 91 6.25 -4.22 14.44
C PRO A 91 5.65 -4.57 13.08
N LYS A 92 4.87 -5.65 13.00
CA LYS A 92 4.17 -6.08 11.78
C LYS A 92 3.19 -5.04 11.24
N ASN A 93 2.62 -4.21 12.10
CA ASN A 93 1.73 -3.11 11.69
C ASN A 93 2.45 -2.05 10.84
N SER A 94 3.79 -2.12 10.70
CA SER A 94 4.58 -1.24 9.85
C SER A 94 4.83 -1.81 8.45
N PHE A 95 4.45 -3.06 8.17
CA PHE A 95 4.64 -3.70 6.87
C PHE A 95 3.34 -3.74 6.07
N LEU A 96 3.36 -3.15 4.88
CA LEU A 96 2.18 -2.99 4.02
C LEU A 96 1.50 -4.32 3.66
N ASN A 97 2.21 -5.44 3.71
CA ASN A 97 1.67 -6.77 3.40
C ASN A 97 1.02 -7.49 4.59
N ASP A 98 1.14 -6.95 5.81
CA ASP A 98 0.72 -7.61 7.07
C ASP A 98 -0.22 -6.71 7.90
N VAL A 99 -0.81 -5.69 7.25
CA VAL A 99 -1.86 -4.81 7.78
C VAL A 99 -3.25 -5.20 7.28
#